data_AF-A0A8T3ZSV3-F1
#
_entry.id   AF-A0A8T3ZSV3-F1
#
_cell.length_a   1.000
_cell.length_b   1.000
_cell.length_c   1.000
_cell.angle_alpha   90.00
_cell.angle_beta   90.00
_cell.angle_gamma   90.00
#
_symmetry.space_group_name_H-M   'P 1'
#
loop_
_entity.id
_entity.type
_entity.pdbx_description
1 polymer ?
#
loop_
_entity_poly.entity_id
_entity_poly.type
_entity_poly.pdbx_seq_one_letter_code
_entity_poly.pdbx_strand_id
1 'polypeptide(L)'
;MIGAKYFQRFHRGHIVMYATIILAILFGWVAHSIYIDYAAPQRENPLVPGKSSVLTKLNSMLTFSSAEIMSPQDHISEDAIHVSDANVVLDIPHAQWSSFTDTNSMDPLLDVGANGIEIIPHSADDIHLGDVISYQSGSDMVIHRVIGIDSDDSGIYYTIKGDNNPIADNVRVRFADVSGILVAVVY
;
A
#
# COMPACT_ATOMS: atom_id res chain seq x y z
N MET A 1 -61.90 -1.27 -17.45
CA MET A 1 -61.03 -0.99 -16.28
C MET A 1 -60.18 -2.21 -15.83
N ILE A 2 -59.68 -3.06 -16.74
CA ILE A 2 -58.90 -4.28 -16.37
C ILE A 2 -57.38 -4.12 -16.65
N GLY A 3 -56.98 -3.23 -17.57
CA GLY A 3 -55.58 -3.06 -17.96
C GLY A 3 -54.65 -2.39 -16.94
N ALA A 4 -55.15 -1.44 -16.13
CA ALA A 4 -54.31 -0.68 -15.20
C ALA A 4 -53.76 -1.52 -14.02
N LYS A 5 -54.53 -2.51 -13.55
CA LYS A 5 -54.09 -3.40 -12.46
C LYS A 5 -53.06 -4.44 -12.90
N TYR A 6 -53.11 -4.89 -14.16
CA TYR A 6 -52.11 -5.81 -14.71
C TYR A 6 -50.77 -5.12 -14.97
N PHE A 7 -50.79 -3.89 -15.49
CA PHE A 7 -49.58 -3.10 -15.75
C PHE A 7 -48.81 -2.77 -14.46
N GLN A 8 -49.50 -2.39 -13.38
CA GLN A 8 -48.87 -2.16 -12.07
C GLN A 8 -48.27 -3.44 -11.44
N ARG A 9 -48.87 -4.60 -11.66
CA ARG A 9 -48.38 -5.87 -11.11
C ARG A 9 -47.13 -6.38 -11.83
N PHE A 10 -47.03 -6.12 -13.14
CA PHE A 10 -45.85 -6.45 -13.94
C PHE A 10 -44.63 -5.59 -13.55
N HIS A 11 -44.82 -4.29 -13.38
CA HIS A 11 -43.74 -3.37 -12.97
C HIS A 11 -43.20 -3.67 -11.56
N ARG A 12 -44.07 -4.02 -10.60
CA ARG A 12 -43.63 -4.40 -9.24
C ARG A 12 -42.81 -5.69 -9.22
N GLY A 13 -43.11 -6.66 -10.09
CA GLY A 13 -42.34 -7.89 -10.21
C GLY A 13 -40.90 -7.64 -10.67
N HIS A 14 -40.71 -6.79 -11.67
CA HIS A 14 -39.38 -6.41 -12.14
C HIS A 14 -38.60 -5.61 -11.10
N ILE A 15 -39.23 -4.67 -10.39
CA ILE A 15 -38.56 -3.91 -9.33
C ILE A 15 -38.06 -4.83 -8.21
N VAL A 16 -38.88 -5.79 -7.77
CA VAL A 16 -38.46 -6.77 -6.76
C VAL A 16 -37.32 -7.63 -7.28
N MET A 17 -37.40 -8.09 -8.53
CA MET A 17 -36.33 -8.88 -9.17
C MET A 17 -35.00 -8.11 -9.24
N TYR A 18 -35.02 -6.85 -9.70
CA TYR A 18 -33.81 -6.02 -9.74
C TYR A 18 -33.27 -5.74 -8.34
N ALA A 19 -34.14 -5.45 -7.38
CA ALA A 19 -33.73 -5.26 -5.99
C ALA A 19 -33.04 -6.50 -5.43
N THR A 20 -33.56 -7.71 -5.72
CA THR A 20 -32.93 -8.96 -5.28
C THR A 20 -31.57 -9.23 -5.94
N ILE A 21 -31.42 -8.90 -7.22
CA ILE A 21 -30.14 -9.05 -7.93
C ILE A 21 -29.10 -8.09 -7.36
N ILE A 22 -29.48 -6.82 -7.14
CA ILE A 22 -28.59 -5.82 -6.53
C ILE A 22 -28.19 -6.25 -5.12
N LEU A 23 -29.13 -6.74 -4.31
CA LEU A 23 -28.84 -7.25 -2.97
C LEU A 23 -27.89 -8.46 -2.99
N ALA A 24 -28.05 -9.37 -3.93
CA ALA A 24 -27.17 -10.54 -4.08
C ALA A 24 -25.74 -10.13 -4.48
N ILE A 25 -25.61 -9.16 -5.39
CA ILE A 25 -24.30 -8.61 -5.78
C ILE A 25 -23.66 -7.91 -4.58
N LEU A 26 -24.40 -7.08 -3.85
CA LEU A 26 -23.90 -6.40 -2.63
C LEU A 26 -23.48 -7.41 -1.57
N PHE A 27 -24.26 -8.47 -1.34
CA PHE A 27 -23.91 -9.53 -0.39
C PHE A 27 -22.65 -10.29 -0.82
N GLY A 28 -22.54 -10.62 -2.11
CA GLY A 28 -21.34 -11.25 -2.67
C GLY A 28 -20.10 -10.39 -2.49
N TRP A 29 -20.23 -9.07 -2.71
CA TRP A 29 -19.15 -8.11 -2.51
C TRP A 29 -18.73 -7.99 -1.05
N VAL A 30 -19.69 -7.91 -0.12
CA VAL A 30 -19.43 -7.86 1.33
C VAL A 30 -18.78 -9.16 1.79
N ALA A 31 -19.29 -10.31 1.37
CA ALA A 31 -18.73 -11.61 1.73
C ALA A 31 -17.31 -11.78 1.19
N HIS A 32 -17.03 -11.35 -0.04
CA HIS A 32 -15.69 -11.38 -0.62
C HIS A 32 -14.72 -10.46 0.14
N SER A 33 -15.16 -9.27 0.54
CA SER A 33 -14.36 -8.33 1.33
C SER A 33 -13.99 -8.91 2.71
N ILE A 34 -14.97 -9.52 3.40
CA ILE A 34 -14.74 -10.21 4.68
C ILE A 34 -13.81 -11.42 4.48
N TYR A 35 -13.98 -12.17 3.39
CA TYR A 35 -13.13 -13.33 3.10
C TYR A 35 -11.67 -12.93 2.86
N ILE A 36 -11.40 -11.84 2.12
CA ILE A 36 -10.03 -11.33 1.93
C ILE A 36 -9.40 -11.01 3.30
N ASP A 37 -10.13 -10.35 4.20
CA ASP A 37 -9.66 -10.03 5.54
C ASP A 37 -9.36 -11.28 6.40
N TYR A 38 -10.17 -12.33 6.30
CA TYR A 38 -9.99 -13.57 7.07
C TYR A 38 -8.96 -14.53 6.48
N ALA A 39 -8.87 -14.60 5.15
CA ALA A 39 -7.92 -15.45 4.44
C ALA A 39 -6.53 -14.81 4.33
N ALA A 40 -6.43 -13.49 4.55
CA ALA A 40 -5.14 -12.84 4.80
C ALA A 40 -4.49 -13.51 6.03
N PRO A 41 -3.21 -13.94 5.93
CA PRO A 41 -2.50 -14.50 7.07
C PRO A 41 -2.60 -13.54 8.26
N GLN A 42 -3.16 -14.01 9.37
CA GLN A 42 -3.21 -13.26 10.63
C GLN A 42 -1.77 -13.14 11.16
N ARG A 43 -1.02 -12.16 10.66
CA ARG A 43 0.14 -11.63 11.36
C ARG A 43 -0.35 -10.45 12.16
N GLU A 44 0.06 -10.42 13.42
CA GLU A 44 -0.29 -9.37 14.37
C GLU A 44 0.21 -8.03 13.82
N ASN A 45 -0.64 -7.34 13.05
CA ASN A 45 -0.39 -5.94 12.75
C ASN A 45 -0.31 -5.25 14.12
N PRO A 46 0.81 -4.55 14.44
CA PRO A 46 0.87 -3.79 15.67
C PRO A 46 -0.37 -2.91 15.75
N LEU A 47 -1.07 -3.00 16.88
CA LEU A 47 -2.28 -2.25 17.13
C LEU A 47 -1.94 -0.76 17.04
N VAL A 48 -2.14 -0.15 15.88
CA VAL A 48 -2.20 1.32 15.78
C VAL A 48 -3.40 1.74 16.63
N PRO A 49 -3.19 2.44 17.75
CA PRO A 49 -4.29 2.79 18.65
C PRO A 49 -5.33 3.62 17.87
N GLY A 50 -6.52 3.05 17.67
CA GLY A 50 -7.67 3.74 17.09
C GLY A 50 -8.18 3.31 15.70
N LYS A 51 -7.61 2.27 15.04
CA LYS A 51 -7.96 1.98 13.63
C LYS A 51 -8.30 0.52 13.27
N SER A 52 -8.81 -0.30 14.21
CA SER A 52 -9.11 -1.73 13.93
C SER A 52 -10.59 -2.14 14.03
N SER A 53 -11.54 -1.22 13.87
CA SER A 53 -12.96 -1.59 13.90
C SER A 53 -13.54 -1.75 12.49
N VAL A 54 -14.36 -2.79 12.28
CA VAL A 54 -15.15 -3.00 11.05
C VAL A 54 -15.95 -1.72 10.69
N LEU A 55 -16.36 -0.95 11.69
CA LEU A 55 -17.05 0.34 11.52
C LEU A 55 -16.16 1.40 10.88
N THR A 56 -14.86 1.42 11.16
CA THR A 56 -13.90 2.35 10.53
C THR A 56 -13.76 2.04 9.03
N LYS A 57 -13.72 0.75 8.65
CA LYS A 57 -13.68 0.31 7.24
C LYS A 57 -15.00 0.58 6.50
N LEU A 58 -16.14 0.37 7.17
CA LEU A 58 -17.46 0.71 6.61
C LEU A 58 -17.60 2.23 6.41
N ASN A 59 -17.11 3.02 7.36
CA ASN A 59 -17.08 4.47 7.21
C ASN A 59 -16.18 4.89 6.04
N SER A 60 -14.95 4.38 5.92
CA SER A 60 -14.06 4.72 4.80
C SER A 60 -14.65 4.35 3.44
N MET A 61 -15.36 3.21 3.36
CA MET A 61 -16.09 2.78 2.17
C MET A 61 -17.24 3.74 1.80
N LEU A 62 -17.94 4.28 2.80
CA LEU A 62 -19.05 5.22 2.59
C LEU A 62 -18.57 6.67 2.37
N THR A 63 -17.39 7.03 2.87
CA THR A 63 -16.85 8.40 2.78
C THR A 63 -15.92 8.63 1.59
N PHE A 64 -15.75 7.67 0.67
CA PHE A 64 -14.80 7.77 -0.47
C PHE A 64 -13.40 8.28 -0.05
N SER A 65 -12.98 7.95 1.17
CA SER A 65 -11.67 8.36 1.69
C SER A 65 -10.68 7.27 1.33
N SER A 66 -9.61 7.62 0.62
CA SER A 66 -8.49 6.71 0.43
C SER A 66 -7.95 6.25 1.79
N ALA A 67 -7.50 4.99 1.87
CA ALA A 67 -6.86 4.51 3.07
C ALA A 67 -5.53 5.26 3.24
N GLU A 68 -5.36 5.94 4.37
CA GLU A 68 -4.09 6.56 4.74
C GLU A 68 -3.01 5.47 4.84
N ILE A 69 -1.90 5.69 4.13
CA ILE A 69 -0.72 4.82 4.12
C ILE A 69 0.33 5.42 5.06
N MET A 70 1.12 4.58 5.72
CA MET A 70 2.21 5.03 6.58
C MET A 70 3.29 5.74 5.76
N SER A 71 3.70 6.92 6.22
CA SER A 71 4.78 7.69 5.59
C SER A 71 6.16 7.17 6.00
N PRO A 72 7.19 7.31 5.12
CA PRO A 72 8.57 7.03 5.48
C PRO A 72 9.05 7.87 6.65
N GLN A 73 10.11 7.39 7.33
CA GLN A 73 10.82 8.21 8.30
C GLN A 73 11.58 9.34 7.61
N ASP A 74 11.83 10.41 8.36
CA ASP A 74 12.73 11.47 7.92
C ASP A 74 14.19 11.01 8.01
N HIS A 75 14.76 10.68 6.85
CA HIS A 75 16.15 10.22 6.71
C HIS A 75 17.12 11.35 6.36
N ILE A 76 16.63 12.47 5.85
CA ILE A 76 17.44 13.59 5.35
C ILE A 76 17.01 14.85 6.07
N SER A 77 17.88 15.37 6.93
CA SER A 77 17.59 16.60 7.67
C SER A 77 17.45 17.80 6.72
N GLU A 78 16.58 18.74 7.07
CA GLU A 78 16.29 19.91 6.23
C GLU A 78 17.54 20.76 5.92
N ASP A 79 18.55 20.77 6.80
CA ASP A 79 19.80 21.49 6.60
C ASP A 79 20.68 20.87 5.50
N ALA A 80 20.42 19.62 5.08
CA ALA A 80 21.05 18.99 3.92
C ALA A 80 20.35 19.33 2.59
N ILE A 81 19.27 20.12 2.62
CA ILE A 81 18.48 20.51 1.46
C ILE A 81 18.78 21.97 1.10
N HIS A 82 19.44 22.19 -0.03
CA HIS A 82 19.82 23.52 -0.48
C HIS A 82 19.10 23.87 -1.78
N VAL A 83 18.29 24.93 -1.73
CA VAL A 83 17.58 25.45 -2.91
C VAL A 83 18.11 26.83 -3.25
N SER A 84 18.58 27.00 -4.48
CA SER A 84 19.03 28.27 -5.05
C SER A 84 18.32 28.57 -6.35
N ASP A 85 18.54 29.77 -6.91
CA ASP A 85 17.98 30.16 -8.22
C ASP A 85 18.46 29.26 -9.38
N ALA A 86 19.60 28.60 -9.21
CA ALA A 86 20.23 27.82 -10.28
C ALA A 86 20.07 26.30 -10.09
N ASN A 87 19.96 25.83 -8.85
CA ASN A 87 20.00 24.39 -8.55
C ASN A 87 19.30 24.05 -7.23
N VAL A 88 18.95 22.76 -7.13
CA VAL A 88 18.62 22.09 -5.88
C VAL A 88 19.74 21.10 -5.61
N VAL A 89 20.32 21.15 -4.42
CA VAL A 89 21.39 20.25 -3.97
C VAL A 89 20.92 19.52 -2.72
N LEU A 90 21.06 18.20 -2.74
CA LEU A 90 20.81 17.32 -1.60
C LEU A 90 22.16 16.76 -1.14
N ASP A 91 22.62 17.17 0.03
CA ASP A 91 23.91 16.74 0.59
C ASP A 91 23.78 15.39 1.29
N ILE A 92 23.69 14.34 0.48
CA ILE A 92 23.47 12.97 0.94
C ILE A 92 24.73 12.13 0.66
N PRO A 93 25.51 11.77 1.68
CA PRO A 93 26.74 11.00 1.48
C PRO A 93 26.41 9.61 0.94
N HIS A 94 27.16 9.17 -0.06
CA HIS A 94 27.03 7.84 -0.66
C HIS A 94 25.64 7.53 -1.25
N ALA A 95 24.89 8.57 -1.65
CA ALA A 95 23.62 8.39 -2.32
C ALA A 95 23.75 7.59 -3.62
N GLN A 96 22.75 6.77 -3.89
CA GLN A 96 22.61 5.99 -5.12
C GLN A 96 21.44 6.53 -5.92
N TRP A 97 21.60 6.53 -7.24
CA TRP A 97 20.51 6.82 -8.18
C TRP A 97 19.90 5.52 -8.67
N SER A 98 18.57 5.45 -8.64
CA SER A 98 17.79 4.30 -9.11
C SER A 98 16.73 4.70 -10.13
N SER A 99 16.44 3.77 -11.05
CA SER A 99 15.38 3.88 -12.04
C SER A 99 14.48 2.66 -11.95
N PHE A 100 13.19 2.82 -12.23
CA PHE A 100 12.18 1.79 -11.95
C PHE A 100 11.59 1.21 -13.23
N THR A 101 11.30 -0.09 -13.20
CA THR A 101 10.50 -0.74 -14.24
C THR A 101 9.01 -0.51 -13.96
N ASP A 102 8.27 -0.16 -15.00
CA ASP A 102 6.82 0.04 -14.94
C ASP A 102 6.09 -1.28 -14.66
N THR A 103 5.85 -1.55 -13.39
CA THR A 103 5.05 -2.69 -12.91
C THR A 103 3.72 -2.23 -12.31
N ASN A 104 3.49 -0.93 -12.19
CA ASN A 104 2.37 -0.29 -11.50
C ASN A 104 2.21 -0.67 -10.01
N SER A 105 3.16 -1.40 -9.40
CA SER A 105 3.02 -1.88 -8.01
C SER A 105 3.17 -0.76 -6.98
N MET A 106 3.88 0.29 -7.34
CA MET A 106 4.19 1.43 -6.48
C MET A 106 3.39 2.68 -6.82
N ASP A 107 2.40 2.59 -7.71
CA ASP A 107 1.50 3.71 -8.00
C ASP A 107 0.77 4.15 -6.71
N PRO A 108 0.57 5.46 -6.49
CA PRO A 108 1.01 6.58 -7.34
C PRO A 108 2.42 7.09 -7.00
N LEU A 109 3.15 6.46 -6.07
CA LEU A 109 4.45 6.94 -5.60
C LEU A 109 5.56 6.78 -6.64
N LEU A 110 5.63 5.67 -7.37
CA LEU A 110 6.66 5.46 -8.40
C LEU A 110 6.00 4.93 -9.66
N ASP A 111 6.34 5.56 -10.79
CA ASP A 111 5.88 5.21 -12.13
C ASP A 111 7.05 5.36 -13.11
N VAL A 112 6.84 5.00 -14.38
CA VAL A 112 7.80 5.18 -15.46
C VAL A 112 8.30 6.62 -15.51
N GLY A 113 9.63 6.77 -15.60
CA GLY A 113 10.29 8.08 -15.62
C GLY A 113 10.60 8.67 -14.25
N ALA A 114 10.09 8.10 -13.16
CA ALA A 114 10.53 8.46 -11.82
C ALA A 114 12.01 8.07 -11.60
N ASN A 115 12.75 8.96 -10.96
CA ASN A 115 14.14 8.79 -10.56
C ASN A 115 14.21 8.76 -9.05
N GLY A 116 14.71 7.65 -8.50
CA GLY A 116 14.92 7.49 -7.07
C GLY A 116 16.31 7.94 -6.65
N ILE A 117 16.38 8.56 -5.47
CA ILE A 117 17.62 8.73 -4.73
C ILE A 117 17.52 7.88 -3.47
N GLU A 118 18.49 6.99 -3.28
CA GLU A 118 18.51 6.03 -2.18
C GLU A 118 19.76 6.18 -1.31
N ILE A 119 19.62 5.88 -0.03
CA ILE A 119 20.73 5.73 0.92
C ILE A 119 20.93 4.27 1.27
N ILE A 120 22.17 3.85 1.51
CA ILE A 120 22.46 2.50 1.97
C ILE A 120 22.32 2.48 3.50
N PRO A 121 21.38 1.71 4.08
CA PRO A 121 21.28 1.60 5.53
C PRO A 121 22.52 0.92 6.11
N HIS A 122 23.00 1.42 7.24
CA HIS A 122 24.17 0.87 7.95
C HIS A 122 23.79 -0.31 8.85
N SER A 123 22.55 -0.32 9.33
CA SER A 123 22.04 -1.36 10.22
C SER A 123 20.54 -1.60 10.03
N ALA A 124 20.04 -2.69 10.62
CA ALA A 124 18.60 -3.00 10.61
C ALA A 124 17.76 -1.93 11.33
N ASP A 125 18.35 -1.24 12.31
CA ASP A 125 17.68 -0.19 13.08
C ASP A 125 17.48 1.10 12.26
N ASP A 126 18.13 1.23 11.11
CA ASP A 126 17.95 2.37 10.21
C ASP A 126 16.65 2.24 9.38
N ILE A 127 16.06 1.03 9.31
CA ILE A 127 14.86 0.76 8.51
C ILE A 127 13.63 0.83 9.40
N HIS A 128 12.70 1.70 9.03
CA HIS A 128 11.52 2.02 9.82
C HIS A 128 10.23 1.66 9.10
N LEU A 129 9.15 1.51 9.87
CA LEU A 129 7.83 1.30 9.28
C LEU A 129 7.47 2.50 8.40
N GLY A 130 6.93 2.23 7.21
CA GLY A 130 6.59 3.24 6.22
C GLY A 130 7.71 3.55 5.23
N ASP A 131 8.95 3.17 5.51
CA ASP A 131 10.06 3.35 4.55
C ASP A 131 9.81 2.58 3.26
N VAL A 132 10.32 3.11 2.15
CA VAL A 132 10.30 2.44 0.84
C VAL A 132 11.71 1.95 0.56
N ILE A 133 11.87 0.64 0.45
CA ILE A 133 13.20 0.01 0.37
C ILE A 133 13.35 -0.81 -0.89
N SER A 134 14.54 -0.74 -1.49
CA SER A 134 15.00 -1.62 -2.55
C SER A 134 15.64 -2.86 -1.93
N TYR A 135 15.30 -4.05 -2.40
CA TYR A 135 15.83 -5.31 -1.90
C TYR A 135 15.98 -6.36 -3.01
N GLN A 136 16.90 -7.29 -2.80
CA GLN A 136 17.15 -8.40 -3.71
C GLN A 136 16.11 -9.51 -3.52
N SER A 137 15.37 -9.84 -4.57
CA SER A 137 14.41 -10.95 -4.59
C SER A 137 14.79 -11.92 -5.71
N GLY A 138 15.54 -12.97 -5.36
CA GLY A 138 16.08 -13.90 -6.36
C GLY A 138 17.12 -13.20 -7.24
N SER A 139 16.88 -13.10 -8.56
CA SER A 139 17.75 -12.37 -9.50
C SER A 139 17.40 -10.89 -9.64
N ASP A 140 16.26 -10.45 -9.12
CA ASP A 140 15.68 -9.16 -9.45
C ASP A 140 15.79 -8.19 -8.26
N MET A 141 15.97 -6.91 -8.55
CA MET A 141 15.86 -5.83 -7.56
C MET A 141 14.40 -5.36 -7.52
N VAL A 142 13.80 -5.36 -6.35
CA VAL A 142 12.40 -4.94 -6.15
C VAL A 142 12.35 -3.81 -5.13
N ILE A 143 11.45 -2.85 -5.30
CA ILE A 143 11.26 -1.72 -4.38
C ILE A 143 9.84 -1.71 -3.87
N HIS A 144 9.64 -1.77 -2.55
CA HIS A 144 8.32 -1.77 -1.92
C HIS A 144 8.35 -1.11 -0.53
N ARG A 145 7.18 -0.78 0.02
CA ARG A 145 7.05 -0.15 1.33
C ARG A 145 7.09 -1.17 2.46
N VAL A 146 7.83 -0.86 3.52
CA VAL A 146 7.84 -1.59 4.79
C VAL A 146 6.52 -1.34 5.52
N ILE A 147 5.74 -2.40 5.70
CA ILE A 147 4.45 -2.36 6.41
C ILE A 147 4.48 -3.12 7.73
N GLY A 148 5.56 -3.84 8.03
CA GLY A 148 5.74 -4.58 9.27
C GLY A 148 7.23 -4.85 9.53
N ILE A 149 7.63 -4.79 10.79
CA ILE A 149 8.96 -5.17 11.27
C ILE A 149 8.76 -6.16 12.40
N ASP A 150 9.32 -7.35 12.23
CA ASP A 150 9.19 -8.46 13.17
C ASP A 150 10.54 -9.15 13.34
N SER A 151 10.60 -10.15 14.23
CA SER A 151 11.76 -11.02 14.37
C SER A 151 11.35 -12.49 14.45
N ASP A 152 12.25 -13.36 14.01
CA ASP A 152 12.19 -14.81 14.22
C ASP A 152 13.58 -15.34 14.58
N ASP A 153 13.74 -16.66 14.63
CA ASP A 153 15.01 -17.31 14.98
C ASP A 153 16.20 -16.90 14.08
N SER A 154 15.91 -16.37 12.89
CA SER A 154 16.91 -15.88 11.93
C SER A 154 17.16 -14.37 12.03
N GLY A 155 16.58 -13.70 13.03
CA GLY A 155 16.74 -12.27 13.28
C GLY A 155 15.56 -11.43 12.78
N ILE A 156 15.81 -10.13 12.59
CA ILE A 156 14.79 -9.17 12.10
C ILE A 156 14.41 -9.49 10.65
N TYR A 157 13.14 -9.29 10.32
CA TYR A 157 12.67 -9.27 8.94
C TYR A 157 11.63 -8.17 8.73
N TYR A 158 11.52 -7.76 7.47
CA TYR A 158 10.57 -6.77 7.02
C TYR A 158 9.46 -7.45 6.22
N THR A 159 8.22 -7.11 6.55
CA THR A 159 7.07 -7.37 5.71
C THR A 159 6.87 -6.14 4.83
N ILE A 160 6.86 -6.36 3.53
CA ILE A 160 6.82 -5.31 2.52
C ILE A 160 5.61 -5.45 1.60
N LYS A 161 5.24 -4.36 0.94
CA LYS A 161 4.11 -4.31 0.04
C LYS A 161 4.25 -3.14 -0.94
N GLY A 162 3.92 -3.37 -2.22
CA GLY A 162 3.72 -2.29 -3.17
C GLY A 162 2.54 -1.39 -2.80
N ASP A 163 2.68 -0.08 -2.95
CA ASP A 163 1.62 0.88 -2.58
C ASP A 163 0.28 0.59 -3.26
N ASN A 164 0.33 0.15 -4.54
CA ASN A 164 -0.84 -0.21 -5.33
C ASN A 164 -1.29 -1.68 -5.19
N ASN A 165 -0.52 -2.52 -4.49
CA ASN A 165 -0.89 -3.93 -4.33
C ASN A 165 -2.01 -4.09 -3.29
N PRO A 166 -2.91 -5.08 -3.39
CA PRO A 166 -3.93 -5.32 -2.37
C PRO A 166 -3.41 -6.17 -1.19
N ILE A 167 -2.32 -6.91 -1.40
CA ILE A 167 -1.78 -7.90 -0.45
C ILE A 167 -0.27 -7.67 -0.33
N ALA A 168 0.28 -7.95 0.86
CA ALA A 168 1.71 -7.95 1.11
C ALA A 168 2.44 -9.01 0.28
N ASP A 169 3.73 -8.80 0.09
CA ASP A 169 4.55 -9.76 -0.63
C ASP A 169 4.72 -11.05 0.20
N ASN A 170 4.81 -12.19 -0.49
CA ASN A 170 4.93 -13.50 0.17
C ASN A 170 6.36 -13.80 0.68
N VAL A 171 7.23 -12.79 0.73
CA VAL A 171 8.65 -12.91 1.10
C VAL A 171 8.91 -12.14 2.40
N ARG A 172 9.73 -12.73 3.27
CA ARG A 172 10.31 -12.02 4.43
C ARG A 172 11.65 -11.44 4.01
N VAL A 173 11.75 -10.12 3.91
CA VAL A 173 12.99 -9.44 3.52
C VAL A 173 13.91 -9.33 4.73
N ARG A 174 15.17 -9.75 4.60
CA ARG A 174 16.18 -9.59 5.65
C ARG A 174 17.03 -8.37 5.37
N PHE A 175 17.65 -7.82 6.42
CA PHE A 175 18.57 -6.69 6.28
C PHE A 175 19.68 -6.97 5.24
N ALA A 176 20.18 -8.20 5.18
CA ALA A 176 21.21 -8.60 4.20
C ALA A 176 20.74 -8.52 2.73
N ASP A 177 19.43 -8.54 2.49
CA ASP A 177 18.85 -8.44 1.15
C ASP A 177 18.52 -6.98 0.77
N VAL A 178 18.57 -6.04 1.73
CA VAL A 178 18.24 -4.63 1.49
C VAL A 178 19.42 -3.92 0.84
N SER A 179 19.14 -3.23 -0.26
CA SER A 179 20.12 -2.46 -1.03
C SER A 179 20.07 -0.97 -0.73
N GLY A 180 18.88 -0.42 -0.45
CA GLY A 180 18.72 1.01 -0.20
C GLY A 180 17.37 1.40 0.37
N ILE A 181 17.32 2.57 1.00
CA ILE A 181 16.12 3.27 1.45
C ILE A 181 15.91 4.47 0.52
N LEU A 182 14.73 4.58 -0.07
CA LEU A 182 14.33 5.70 -0.91
C LEU A 182 14.09 6.96 -0.08
N VAL A 183 14.83 8.03 -0.40
CA VAL A 183 14.77 9.31 0.31
C VAL A 183 14.29 10.48 -0.55
N ALA A 184 14.37 10.36 -1.87
CA ALA A 184 13.79 11.34 -2.78
C ALA A 184 13.29 10.69 -4.08
N VAL A 185 12.27 11.31 -4.67
CA VAL A 185 11.74 10.95 -5.99
C VAL A 185 11.71 12.20 -6.85
N VAL A 186 12.25 12.11 -8.06
CA VAL A 186 12.27 13.19 -9.05
C VAL A 186 11.57 12.72 -10.33
N TYR A 187 10.62 13.50 -10.82
CA TYR A 187 9.87 13.25 -12.06
C TYR A 187 10.25 14.25 -13.16
#